data_AF-A4AE39-F1
#
_entry.id   AF-A4AE39-F1
#
_cell.length_a   1.000
_cell.length_b   1.000
_cell.length_c   1.000
_cell.angle_alpha   90.00
_cell.angle_beta   90.00
_cell.angle_gamma   90.00
#
_symmetry.space_group_name_H-M   'P 1'
#
loop_
_entity.id
_entity.type
_entity.pdbx_description
1 polymer ?
#
loop_
_entity_poly.entity_id
_entity_poly.type
_entity_poly.pdbx_seq_one_letter_code
_entity_poly.pdbx_strand_id
1 'polypeptide(L)'
;MFMFLHRSNKPKALTSLGTLGLLTAPSVWAVLPTPVAPSTAPPAGDWIGLIEGYIKDGGLVLGLAIAVLGFLWVAYLAFAKFNEARQGKAEWAEVGVLGIVGAIVLIFASFLLTEAAGVI
;
A
#
# COMPACT_ATOMS: atom_id res chain seq x y z
N MET A 1 -31.58 46.10 60.30
CA MET A 1 -31.60 46.79 58.98
C MET A 1 -30.46 46.23 58.15
N PHE A 2 -30.73 45.94 56.89
CA PHE A 2 -30.04 44.99 56.02
C PHE A 2 -28.54 45.23 55.74
N MET A 3 -27.83 44.10 55.72
CA MET A 3 -26.61 43.75 55.00
C MET A 3 -26.61 44.18 53.52
N PHE A 4 -25.49 44.70 53.00
CA PHE A 4 -25.15 44.56 51.58
C PHE A 4 -23.62 44.57 51.38
N LEU A 5 -23.07 43.40 51.05
CA LEU A 5 -21.76 43.26 50.40
C LEU A 5 -21.84 43.85 48.99
N HIS A 6 -20.88 44.70 48.61
CA HIS A 6 -20.72 45.09 47.21
C HIS A 6 -19.88 44.03 46.47
N ARG A 7 -20.55 43.25 45.61
CA ARG A 7 -19.96 42.20 44.76
C ARG A 7 -19.29 42.83 43.52
N SER A 8 -18.06 42.38 43.26
CA SER A 8 -17.25 42.56 42.05
C SER A 8 -18.02 42.40 40.73
N ASN A 9 -17.70 43.22 39.73
CA ASN A 9 -18.08 42.98 38.33
C ASN A 9 -16.96 43.44 37.36
N LYS A 10 -16.24 42.49 36.74
CA LYS A 10 -15.29 42.77 35.65
C LYS A 10 -16.01 42.66 34.30
N PRO A 11 -15.99 43.67 33.42
CA PRO A 11 -16.67 43.60 32.13
C PRO A 11 -15.89 42.82 31.06
N LYS A 12 -16.67 42.07 30.28
CA LYS A 12 -16.33 41.09 29.25
C LYS A 12 -15.76 41.72 27.97
N ALA A 13 -14.60 42.37 28.06
CA ALA A 13 -14.00 43.11 26.94
C ALA A 13 -12.85 42.36 26.24
N LEU A 14 -13.01 41.06 25.94
CA LEU A 14 -11.97 40.29 25.24
C LEU A 14 -12.47 39.50 24.02
N THR A 15 -13.77 39.50 23.75
CA THR A 15 -14.36 38.66 22.69
C THR A 15 -14.51 39.32 21.32
N SER A 16 -14.26 40.63 21.18
CA SER A 16 -14.46 41.34 19.90
C SER A 16 -13.22 41.51 19.02
N LEU A 17 -12.00 41.25 19.54
CA LEU A 17 -10.77 41.37 18.76
C LEU A 17 -10.39 40.09 18.01
N GLY A 18 -10.88 38.93 18.47
CA GLY A 18 -10.58 37.64 17.85
C GLY A 18 -11.30 37.40 16.52
N THR A 19 -12.44 38.05 16.29
CA THR A 19 -13.25 37.89 15.07
C THR A 19 -12.67 38.65 13.87
N LEU A 20 -11.99 39.77 14.08
CA LEU A 20 -11.34 40.54 13.01
C LEU A 20 -10.04 39.89 12.50
N GLY A 21 -9.29 39.20 13.36
CA GLY A 21 -8.08 38.48 12.96
C GLY A 21 -8.33 37.25 12.08
N LEU A 22 -9.53 36.66 12.16
CA LEU A 22 -9.95 35.54 11.30
C LEU A 22 -10.28 35.98 9.87
N LEU A 23 -10.64 37.26 9.66
CA LEU A 23 -10.97 37.80 8.33
C LEU A 23 -9.72 38.21 7.53
N THR A 24 -8.58 38.41 8.22
CA THR A 24 -7.29 38.73 7.59
C THR A 24 -6.32 37.54 7.60
N ALA A 25 -6.77 36.36 8.00
CA ALA A 25 -5.97 35.16 7.89
C ALA A 25 -5.70 34.91 6.39
N PRO A 26 -4.44 34.93 5.93
CA PRO A 26 -4.16 34.50 4.57
C PRO A 26 -4.72 33.08 4.43
N SER A 27 -5.43 32.82 3.33
CA SER A 27 -5.80 31.47 2.95
C SER A 27 -4.49 30.68 2.82
N VAL A 28 -4.14 29.95 3.88
CA VAL A 28 -3.11 28.92 3.81
C VAL A 28 -3.75 27.83 2.98
N TRP A 29 -3.63 27.97 1.66
CA TRP A 29 -3.60 26.81 0.78
C TRP A 29 -2.46 25.99 1.31
N ALA A 30 -2.80 24.99 2.13
CA ALA A 30 -1.87 23.95 2.45
C ALA A 30 -1.41 23.44 1.08
N VAL A 31 -0.17 23.73 0.71
CA VAL A 31 0.56 22.96 -0.30
C VAL A 31 0.72 21.58 0.32
N LEU A 32 -0.40 20.86 0.35
CA LEU A 32 -0.43 19.47 0.69
C LEU A 32 0.38 18.81 -0.42
N PRO A 33 1.31 17.90 -0.09
CA PRO A 33 1.91 17.05 -1.09
C PRO A 33 0.79 16.54 -2.00
N THR A 34 0.86 16.86 -3.29
CA THR A 34 -0.13 16.36 -4.25
C THR A 34 -0.07 14.83 -4.17
N PRO A 35 -1.20 14.13 -3.99
CA PRO A 35 -1.19 12.67 -4.00
C PRO A 35 -0.44 12.18 -5.24
N VAL A 36 0.52 11.29 -5.05
CA VAL A 36 1.25 10.68 -6.16
C VAL A 36 0.21 9.92 -6.97
N ALA A 37 -0.03 10.37 -8.20
CA ALA A 37 -1.04 9.78 -9.05
C ALA A 37 -0.66 8.31 -9.36
N PRO A 38 -1.65 7.40 -9.49
CA PRO A 38 -1.38 6.03 -9.90
C PRO A 38 -0.76 6.01 -11.30
N SER A 39 -0.08 4.92 -11.65
CA SER A 39 0.60 4.78 -12.95
C SER A 39 -0.37 4.97 -14.14
N THR A 40 -1.64 4.65 -13.92
CA THR A 40 -2.79 4.91 -14.80
C THR A 40 -3.68 6.03 -14.25
N ALA A 41 -3.13 7.24 -14.12
CA ALA A 41 -3.86 8.41 -13.62
C ALA A 41 -5.03 8.80 -14.55
N PRO A 42 -6.30 8.73 -14.08
CA PRO A 42 -7.44 9.17 -14.88
C PRO A 42 -7.55 10.71 -14.91
N PRO A 43 -8.38 11.26 -15.82
CA PRO A 43 -8.65 12.69 -15.88
C PRO A 43 -9.16 13.25 -14.54
N ALA A 44 -8.79 14.50 -14.25
CA ALA A 44 -9.18 15.17 -13.00
C ALA A 44 -10.71 15.18 -12.82
N GLY A 45 -11.19 14.65 -11.69
CA GLY A 45 -12.62 14.55 -11.35
C GLY A 45 -13.19 13.13 -11.39
N ASP A 46 -12.46 12.16 -11.97
CA ASP A 46 -12.85 10.75 -11.95
C ASP A 46 -12.31 10.02 -10.71
N TRP A 47 -13.08 10.12 -9.62
CA TRP A 47 -12.75 9.49 -8.34
C TRP A 47 -12.81 7.96 -8.37
N ILE A 48 -13.62 7.38 -9.26
CA ILE A 48 -13.73 5.92 -9.39
C ILE A 48 -12.49 5.38 -10.12
N GLY A 49 -12.12 6.00 -11.25
CA GLY A 49 -10.90 5.64 -11.96
C GLY A 49 -9.64 5.79 -11.08
N LEU A 50 -9.61 6.77 -10.18
CA LEU A 50 -8.47 6.98 -9.28
C LEU A 50 -8.29 5.80 -8.31
N ILE A 51 -9.40 5.32 -7.73
CA ILE A 51 -9.41 4.17 -6.82
C ILE A 51 -9.00 2.90 -7.58
N GLU A 52 -9.54 2.71 -8.79
CA GLU A 52 -9.16 1.58 -9.65
C GLU A 52 -7.67 1.59 -10.00
N GLY A 53 -7.09 2.76 -10.33
CA GLY A 53 -5.66 2.90 -10.60
C GLY A 53 -4.79 2.45 -9.43
N TYR A 54 -5.14 2.83 -8.19
CA TYR A 54 -4.40 2.36 -7.00
C TYR A 54 -4.57 0.85 -6.74
N ILE A 55 -5.75 0.29 -7.01
CA ILE A 55 -5.99 -1.16 -6.89
C ILE A 55 -5.17 -1.92 -7.94
N LYS A 56 -5.06 -1.39 -9.17
CA LYS A 56 -4.26 -1.97 -10.25
C LYS A 56 -2.76 -2.00 -9.89
N ASP A 57 -2.22 -0.85 -9.49
CA ASP A 57 -0.82 -0.75 -9.03
C ASP A 57 -0.56 -1.66 -7.82
N GLY A 58 -1.48 -1.66 -6.84
CA GLY A 58 -1.41 -2.51 -5.67
C GLY A 58 -1.47 -4.00 -6.01
N GLY A 59 -2.34 -4.39 -6.94
CA GLY A 59 -2.49 -5.76 -7.42
C GLY A 59 -1.25 -6.27 -8.14
N LEU A 60 -0.59 -5.42 -8.95
CA LEU A 60 0.66 -5.76 -9.63
C LEU A 60 1.78 -6.01 -8.61
N VAL A 61 1.97 -5.09 -7.66
CA VAL A 61 3.00 -5.24 -6.61
C VAL A 61 2.72 -6.46 -5.72
N LEU A 62 1.45 -6.69 -5.37
CA LEU A 62 1.05 -7.86 -4.59
C LEU A 62 1.30 -9.18 -5.36
N GLY A 63 0.91 -9.23 -6.64
CA GLY A 63 1.14 -10.38 -7.51
C GLY A 63 2.63 -10.71 -7.64
N LEU A 64 3.46 -9.68 -7.81
CA LEU A 64 4.92 -9.85 -7.81
C LEU A 64 5.44 -10.41 -6.48
N ALA A 65 4.98 -9.87 -5.35
CA ALA A 65 5.40 -10.35 -4.03
C ALA A 65 5.05 -11.83 -3.80
N ILE A 66 3.84 -12.26 -4.21
CA ILE A 66 3.41 -13.66 -4.13
C ILE A 66 4.26 -14.55 -5.03
N ALA A 67 4.58 -14.12 -6.25
CA ALA A 67 5.45 -14.86 -7.16
C ALA A 67 6.84 -15.10 -6.55
N VAL A 68 7.41 -14.07 -5.92
CA VAL A 68 8.69 -14.18 -5.19
C VAL A 68 8.57 -15.18 -4.04
N LEU A 69 7.53 -15.09 -3.20
CA LEU A 69 7.33 -16.04 -2.10
C LEU A 69 7.20 -17.49 -2.59
N GLY A 70 6.45 -17.71 -3.67
CA GLY A 70 6.31 -19.02 -4.31
C GLY A 70 7.65 -19.56 -4.83
N PHE A 71 8.47 -18.70 -5.42
CA PHE A 71 9.82 -19.07 -5.85
C PHE A 71 10.72 -19.50 -4.69
N LEU A 72 10.74 -18.74 -3.59
CA LEU A 72 11.52 -19.11 -2.40
C LEU A 72 11.07 -20.47 -1.84
N TRP A 73 9.76 -20.73 -1.85
CA TRP A 73 9.22 -22.02 -1.40
C TRP A 73 9.67 -23.19 -2.29
N VAL A 74 9.60 -23.03 -3.61
CA VAL A 74 10.08 -24.05 -4.56
C VAL A 74 11.59 -24.29 -4.39
N ALA A 75 12.38 -23.23 -4.22
CA ALA A 75 13.81 -23.34 -3.98
C ALA A 75 14.11 -24.11 -2.69
N TYR A 76 13.37 -23.84 -1.61
CA TYR A 76 13.47 -24.58 -0.36
C TYR A 76 13.22 -26.08 -0.54
N LEU A 77 12.15 -26.45 -1.24
CA LEU A 77 11.85 -27.86 -1.54
C LEU A 77 12.94 -28.51 -2.40
N ALA A 78 13.50 -27.79 -3.37
CA ALA A 78 14.59 -28.28 -4.20
C ALA A 78 15.84 -28.58 -3.38
N PHE A 79 16.22 -27.70 -2.45
CA PHE A 79 17.36 -27.94 -1.56
C PHE A 79 17.13 -29.14 -0.63
N ALA A 80 15.92 -29.28 -0.08
CA ALA A 80 15.58 -30.42 0.77
C ALA A 80 15.72 -31.75 -0.01
N LYS A 81 15.14 -31.83 -1.22
CA LYS A 81 15.22 -33.02 -2.07
C LYS A 81 16.62 -33.30 -2.60
N PHE A 82 17.38 -32.27 -2.93
CA PHE A 82 18.79 -32.43 -3.31
C PHE A 82 19.61 -33.04 -2.16
N ASN A 83 19.37 -32.64 -0.92
CA ASN A 83 20.07 -33.19 0.23
C ASN A 83 19.69 -34.67 0.48
N GLU A 84 18.41 -35.04 0.28
CA GLU A 84 17.97 -36.44 0.35
C GLU A 84 18.63 -37.31 -0.73
N ALA A 85 18.71 -36.81 -1.98
CA ALA A 85 19.35 -37.52 -3.08
C ALA A 85 20.86 -37.72 -2.85
N ARG A 86 21.53 -36.72 -2.29
CA ARG A 86 22.94 -36.83 -1.90
C ARG A 86 23.20 -37.88 -0.82
N GLN A 87 22.22 -38.14 0.03
CA GLN A 87 22.30 -39.16 1.08
C GLN A 87 21.87 -40.55 0.58
N GLY A 88 21.55 -40.70 -0.71
CA GLY A 88 21.03 -41.94 -1.30
C GLY A 88 19.61 -42.29 -0.83
N LYS A 89 18.89 -41.34 -0.24
CA LYS A 89 17.53 -41.52 0.29
C LYS A 89 16.43 -41.13 -0.71
N ALA A 90 16.82 -40.52 -1.84
CA ALA A 90 15.93 -40.15 -2.93
C ALA A 90 16.63 -40.38 -4.29
N GLU A 91 15.84 -40.57 -5.34
CA GLU A 91 16.37 -40.75 -6.69
C GLU A 91 16.73 -39.39 -7.30
N TRP A 92 17.87 -39.30 -8.00
CA TRP A 92 18.26 -38.08 -8.72
C TRP A 92 17.22 -37.67 -9.78
N ALA A 93 16.47 -38.64 -10.31
CA ALA A 93 15.34 -38.39 -11.19
C ALA A 93 14.25 -37.55 -10.52
N GLU A 94 13.92 -37.80 -9.25
CA GLU A 94 12.92 -37.01 -8.50
C GLU A 94 13.36 -35.55 -8.31
N VAL A 95 14.65 -35.32 -8.06
CA VAL A 95 15.22 -33.97 -7.97
C VAL A 95 15.11 -33.24 -9.32
N GLY A 96 15.39 -33.94 -10.42
CA GLY A 96 15.24 -33.39 -11.78
C GLY A 96 13.81 -33.01 -12.11
N VAL A 97 12.84 -33.87 -11.79
CA VAL A 97 11.41 -33.59 -11.99
C VAL A 97 10.97 -32.38 -11.18
N LEU A 98 11.38 -32.28 -9.91
CA LEU A 98 11.08 -31.12 -9.08
C LEU A 98 11.62 -29.82 -9.68
N GLY A 99 12.84 -29.86 -10.25
CA GLY A 99 13.42 -28.73 -10.97
C GLY A 99 12.58 -28.29 -12.18
N ILE A 100 12.15 -29.25 -13.01
CA ILE A 100 11.34 -28.97 -14.21
C ILE A 100 9.97 -28.40 -13.83
N VAL A 101 9.27 -29.03 -12.88
CA VAL A 101 7.97 -28.57 -12.40
C VAL A 101 8.09 -27.17 -11.80
N GLY A 102 9.12 -26.93 -10.98
CA GLY A 102 9.41 -25.62 -10.42
C GLY A 102 9.61 -24.55 -11.49
N ALA A 103 10.37 -24.86 -12.56
CA ALA A 103 10.58 -23.96 -13.68
C ALA A 103 9.27 -23.65 -14.44
N ILE A 104 8.44 -24.65 -14.71
CA ILE A 104 7.15 -24.46 -15.39
C ILE A 104 6.23 -23.55 -14.57
N VAL A 105 6.13 -23.77 -13.26
CA VAL A 105 5.31 -22.94 -12.37
C VAL A 105 5.80 -21.49 -12.38
N LEU A 106 7.12 -21.27 -12.38
CA LEU A 106 7.71 -19.93 -12.44
C LEU A 106 7.44 -19.21 -13.76
N ILE A 107 7.57 -19.92 -14.89
CA ILE A 107 7.25 -19.37 -16.21
C ILE A 107 5.77 -18.99 -16.26
N PHE A 108 4.89 -19.88 -15.78
CA PHE A 108 3.45 -19.64 -15.78
C PHE A 108 3.05 -18.46 -14.87
N ALA A 109 3.63 -18.37 -13.67
CA ALA A 109 3.40 -17.24 -12.77
C ALA A 109 3.88 -15.92 -13.37
N SER A 110 5.05 -15.90 -14.00
CA SER A 110 5.60 -14.72 -14.68
C SER A 110 4.71 -14.30 -15.86
N PHE A 111 4.25 -15.26 -16.65
CA PHE A 111 3.33 -15.02 -17.76
C PHE A 111 2.02 -14.41 -17.29
N LEU A 112 1.37 -14.99 -16.28
CA LEU A 112 0.12 -14.46 -15.72
C LEU A 112 0.30 -13.05 -15.16
N LEU A 113 1.43 -12.75 -14.53
CA LEU A 113 1.71 -11.41 -14.02
C LEU A 113 1.88 -10.40 -15.18
N THR A 114 2.55 -10.78 -16.27
CA THR A 114 2.70 -9.94 -17.46
C THR A 114 1.35 -9.70 -18.15
N GLU A 115 0.53 -10.74 -18.32
CA GLU A 115 -0.81 -10.62 -18.88
C GLU A 115 -1.71 -9.75 -17.99
N ALA A 116 -1.67 -9.96 -16.67
CA ALA A 116 -2.41 -9.13 -15.73
C ALA A 116 -1.99 -7.66 -15.81
N ALA A 117 -0.68 -7.39 -15.90
CA ALA A 117 -0.14 -6.05 -16.07
C ALA A 117 -0.49 -5.40 -17.42
N GLY A 118 -0.79 -6.19 -18.46
CA GLY A 118 -1.21 -5.69 -19.77
C GLY A 118 -2.72 -5.44 -19.89
N VAL A 119 -3.54 -6.11 -19.08
CA VAL A 119 -5.01 -5.93 -19.04
C VAL A 119 -5.42 -4.74 -18.18
N ILE A 120 -4.65 -4.45 -17.12
CA ILE A 120 -4.86 -3.32 -16.21
C ILE A 120 -4.29 -2.02 -16.76
#